data_AF-A0A1V4QAR2-F1
#
_entry.id   AF-A0A1V4QAR2-F1
#
_cell.length_a   1.000
_cell.length_b   1.000
_cell.length_c   1.000
_cell.angle_alpha   90.00
_cell.angle_beta   90.00
_cell.angle_gamma   90.00
#
_symmetry.space_group_name_H-M   'P 1'
#
loop_
_entity.id
_entity.type
_entity.pdbx_description
1 polymer ?
#
loop_
_entity_poly.entity_id
_entity_poly.type
_entity_poly.pdbx_seq_one_letter_code
_entity_poly.pdbx_strand_id
1 'polypeptide(L)'
;MTRLRWAIPAALLPFLFVAACGGAAATSDPRPVTTRFVTLPDSDGGHPVPFTPTTDHTYRPGVTIVDATASGPASQCTLGWPVTSSTGSSGDLTAGHCVSGLGHPTWLYTDSSETGRLPLSPYELHEDDTMADGTMLDAAAAFLPPTATAAQWVTTIDGHPIAGVVTPREAATLPRGTPVCMAGARAGLTCGPLLDANTRSLHWGGYAVVGDSGSAVFVVNPDQSVCAVGILHDGPADRDNTIAYVEPALQKWDLTIPVTAPHRSSPC
;
A
#
# COMPACT_ATOMS: atom_id res chain seq x y z
N MET A 1 69.66 64.12 -9.74
CA MET A 1 68.48 63.30 -10.08
C MET A 1 68.65 61.98 -9.38
N THR A 2 67.93 61.79 -8.27
CA THR A 2 68.10 60.63 -7.38
C THR A 2 66.74 60.36 -6.75
N ARG A 3 66.18 59.16 -6.93
CA ARG A 3 65.01 58.70 -6.18
C ARG A 3 65.33 57.34 -5.56
N LEU A 4 65.62 57.39 -4.26
CA LEU A 4 65.65 56.26 -3.34
C LEU A 4 64.23 56.11 -2.78
N ARG A 5 63.59 54.94 -2.93
CA ARG A 5 62.30 54.65 -2.28
C ARG A 5 62.56 53.95 -0.95
N TRP A 6 62.11 54.59 0.13
CA TRP A 6 62.12 54.09 1.50
C TRP A 6 60.83 53.30 1.78
N ALA A 7 60.97 52.26 2.60
CA ALA A 7 59.88 51.45 3.14
C ALA A 7 59.19 52.13 4.33
N ILE A 8 57.89 51.88 4.50
CA ILE A 8 57.13 52.10 5.74
C ILE A 8 56.25 50.86 5.96
N PRO A 9 56.22 50.26 7.16
CA PRO A 9 55.44 49.06 7.45
C PRO A 9 53.97 49.40 7.75
N ALA A 10 53.05 48.53 7.29
CA ALA A 10 51.63 48.63 7.60
C ALA A 10 51.32 48.02 8.97
N ALA A 11 50.56 48.77 9.77
CA ALA A 11 50.15 48.42 11.12
C ALA A 11 49.06 47.33 11.16
N LEU A 12 49.15 46.48 12.18
CA LEU A 12 48.18 45.45 12.57
C LEU A 12 46.93 46.09 13.20
N LEU A 13 45.74 45.71 12.71
CA LEU A 13 44.46 45.92 13.38
C LEU A 13 43.99 44.59 13.99
N PRO A 14 43.54 44.56 15.26
CA PRO A 14 43.03 43.34 15.88
C PRO A 14 41.57 43.11 15.46
N PHE A 15 41.28 41.93 14.89
CA PHE A 15 39.92 41.45 14.69
C PHE A 15 39.34 41.01 16.05
N LEU A 16 38.25 41.64 16.47
CA LEU A 16 37.39 41.14 17.55
C LEU A 16 36.70 39.86 17.08
N PHE A 17 36.99 38.73 17.73
CA PHE A 17 36.17 37.52 17.65
C PHE A 17 34.95 37.70 18.55
N VAL A 18 33.77 37.86 17.95
CA VAL A 18 32.49 37.71 18.66
C VAL A 18 32.22 36.21 18.79
N ALA A 19 32.35 35.67 19.99
CA ALA A 19 31.93 34.32 20.32
C ALA A 19 30.40 34.25 20.30
N ALA A 20 29.82 33.76 19.19
CA ALA A 20 28.43 33.36 19.16
C ALA A 20 28.32 32.00 19.89
N CYS A 21 27.70 32.01 21.07
CA CYS A 21 27.22 30.79 21.71
C CYS A 21 26.21 30.13 20.77
N GLY A 22 26.65 29.11 20.04
CA GLY A 22 25.77 28.19 19.32
C GLY A 22 24.95 27.41 20.34
N GLY A 23 23.74 27.89 20.64
CA GLY A 23 22.72 27.07 21.28
C GLY A 23 22.41 25.93 20.34
N ALA A 24 22.85 24.72 20.68
CA ALA A 24 22.34 23.51 20.07
C ALA A 24 20.82 23.51 20.28
N ALA A 25 20.07 23.81 19.23
CA ALA A 25 18.64 23.55 19.22
C ALA A 25 18.49 22.05 19.44
N ALA A 26 18.02 21.66 20.62
CA ALA A 26 17.60 20.30 20.89
C ALA A 26 16.55 19.96 19.83
N THR A 27 16.91 19.10 18.88
CA THR A 27 15.95 18.41 18.05
C THR A 27 15.11 17.61 19.03
N SER A 28 13.89 18.10 19.31
CA SER A 28 12.93 17.34 20.09
C SER A 28 12.66 16.07 19.29
N ASP A 29 13.25 14.97 19.74
CA ASP A 29 12.88 13.64 19.29
C ASP A 29 11.35 13.56 19.45
N PRO A 30 10.57 13.36 18.37
CA PRO A 30 9.13 13.29 18.51
C PRO A 30 8.84 12.16 19.49
N ARG A 31 8.10 12.47 20.56
CA ARG A 31 7.69 11.44 21.53
C ARG A 31 7.11 10.27 20.74
N PRO A 32 7.52 9.02 21.02
CA PRO A 32 6.97 7.87 20.31
C PRO A 32 5.46 7.93 20.44
N VAL A 33 4.80 8.05 19.29
CA VAL A 33 3.35 8.01 19.20
C VAL A 33 2.94 6.62 19.66
N THR A 34 2.29 6.52 20.81
CA THR A 34 1.84 5.24 21.35
C THR A 34 0.63 4.79 20.55
N THR A 35 0.89 4.06 19.48
CA THR A 35 -0.12 3.25 18.78
C THR A 35 0.01 1.80 19.23
N ARG A 36 -1.09 1.04 19.15
CA ARG A 36 -1.08 -0.40 19.42
C ARG A 36 -0.57 -1.22 18.22
N PHE A 37 -0.53 -0.61 17.04
CA PHE A 37 -0.13 -1.29 15.82
C PHE A 37 1.39 -1.34 15.69
N VAL A 38 1.89 -2.42 15.09
CA VAL A 38 3.32 -2.71 14.97
C VAL A 38 3.75 -2.70 13.50
N THR A 39 5.04 -2.53 13.26
CA THR A 39 5.66 -2.72 11.94
C THR A 39 6.04 -4.20 11.78
N LEU A 40 5.85 -4.78 10.59
CA LEU A 40 6.36 -6.12 10.29
C LEU A 40 7.87 -6.10 10.06
N PRO A 41 8.63 -7.14 10.47
CA PRO A 41 10.06 -7.22 10.17
C PRO A 41 10.35 -7.10 8.67
N ASP A 42 11.54 -6.59 8.33
CA ASP A 42 12.07 -6.54 6.95
C ASP A 42 11.21 -5.78 5.93
N SER A 43 10.35 -4.86 6.39
CA SER A 43 9.40 -4.11 5.55
C SER A 43 9.79 -2.63 5.30
N ASP A 44 10.97 -2.20 5.77
CA ASP A 44 11.39 -0.79 5.73
C ASP A 44 11.99 -0.33 4.39
N GLY A 45 12.29 -1.27 3.49
CA GLY A 45 12.88 -1.02 2.18
C GLY A 45 12.24 -1.90 1.12
N GLY A 46 11.45 -1.31 0.22
CA GLY A 46 10.90 -2.07 -0.91
C GLY A 46 12.00 -2.47 -1.89
N HIS A 47 11.85 -3.67 -2.43
CA HIS A 47 12.76 -4.25 -3.40
C HIS A 47 11.99 -4.47 -4.71
N PRO A 48 11.90 -3.45 -5.58
CA PRO A 48 11.02 -3.51 -6.73
C PRO A 48 11.45 -4.62 -7.69
N VAL A 49 10.55 -5.56 -7.92
CA VAL A 49 10.65 -6.57 -9.00
C VAL A 49 9.81 -6.14 -10.20
N PRO A 50 10.00 -6.71 -11.41
CA PRO A 50 9.16 -6.40 -12.56
C PRO A 50 7.69 -6.80 -12.39
N PHE A 51 7.44 -7.93 -11.73
CA PHE A 51 6.13 -8.46 -11.35
C PHE A 51 6.33 -9.64 -10.38
N THR A 52 5.27 -10.09 -9.71
CA THR A 52 5.29 -11.24 -8.80
C THR A 52 4.34 -12.33 -9.30
N PRO A 53 4.84 -13.48 -9.77
CA PRO A 53 3.99 -14.60 -10.18
C PRO A 53 3.46 -15.41 -8.99
N THR A 54 2.42 -16.20 -9.26
CA THR A 54 1.90 -17.26 -8.38
C THR A 54 2.40 -18.63 -8.82
N THR A 55 3.62 -18.99 -8.41
CA THR A 55 4.29 -20.24 -8.84
C THR A 55 3.70 -21.50 -8.21
N ASP A 56 2.92 -21.35 -7.14
CA ASP A 56 2.19 -22.43 -6.49
C ASP A 56 0.75 -22.60 -7.03
N HIS A 57 0.40 -21.84 -8.09
CA HIS A 57 -0.91 -21.85 -8.72
C HIS A 57 -2.07 -21.51 -7.77
N THR A 58 -1.82 -20.60 -6.83
CA THR A 58 -2.82 -20.05 -5.91
C THR A 58 -3.30 -18.65 -6.30
N TYR A 59 -4.53 -18.32 -5.97
CA TYR A 59 -5.07 -16.97 -5.97
C TYR A 59 -4.74 -16.37 -4.61
N ARG A 60 -3.71 -15.52 -4.55
CA ARG A 60 -3.22 -14.96 -3.29
C ARG A 60 -2.92 -13.47 -3.39
N PRO A 61 -3.19 -12.70 -2.32
CA PRO A 61 -2.77 -11.32 -2.20
C PRO A 61 -1.28 -11.08 -2.48
N GLY A 62 -0.96 -9.92 -3.07
CA GLY A 62 0.40 -9.49 -3.36
C GLY A 62 1.01 -10.06 -4.63
N VAL A 63 0.24 -10.77 -5.47
CA VAL A 63 0.70 -11.23 -6.79
C VAL A 63 0.21 -10.31 -7.90
N THR A 64 0.86 -10.38 -9.06
CA THR A 64 0.47 -9.58 -10.21
C THR A 64 -0.81 -10.11 -10.83
N ILE A 65 -1.80 -9.24 -10.93
CA ILE A 65 -3.00 -9.42 -11.73
C ILE A 65 -2.87 -8.64 -13.03
N VAL A 66 -3.28 -9.27 -14.11
CA VAL A 66 -3.25 -8.72 -15.46
C VAL A 66 -4.69 -8.55 -15.95
N ASP A 67 -5.06 -7.32 -16.29
CA ASP A 67 -6.18 -7.04 -17.17
C ASP A 67 -5.67 -6.94 -18.61
N ALA A 68 -6.38 -7.52 -19.57
CA ALA A 68 -5.89 -7.60 -20.93
C ALA A 68 -6.96 -7.33 -21.98
N THR A 69 -6.49 -6.80 -23.10
CA THR A 69 -7.30 -6.62 -24.31
C THR A 69 -6.85 -7.60 -25.40
N ALA A 70 -7.52 -7.56 -26.55
CA ALA A 70 -7.13 -8.33 -27.73
C ALA A 70 -5.69 -8.04 -28.20
N SER A 71 -5.12 -6.87 -27.85
CA SER A 71 -3.75 -6.48 -28.19
C SER A 71 -2.69 -6.88 -27.15
N GLY A 72 -3.08 -7.49 -26.04
CA GLY A 72 -2.17 -7.88 -24.95
C GLY A 72 -2.53 -7.25 -23.60
N PRO A 73 -1.63 -7.33 -22.59
CA PRO A 73 -1.83 -6.73 -21.28
C PRO A 73 -2.18 -5.25 -21.38
N ALA A 74 -3.32 -4.87 -20.81
CA ALA A 74 -3.80 -3.49 -20.73
C ALA A 74 -3.28 -2.81 -19.46
N SER A 75 -3.24 -3.55 -18.36
CA SER A 75 -2.68 -3.12 -17.08
C SER A 75 -2.03 -4.30 -16.37
N GLN A 76 -1.09 -3.98 -15.46
CA GLN A 76 -0.54 -4.92 -14.51
C GLN A 76 -0.59 -4.27 -13.13
N CYS A 77 -1.37 -4.87 -12.25
CA CYS A 77 -1.64 -4.38 -10.91
C CYS A 77 -1.41 -5.49 -9.89
N THR A 78 -1.79 -5.25 -8.65
CA THR A 78 -1.69 -6.20 -7.56
C THR A 78 -3.06 -6.78 -7.21
N LEU A 79 -3.11 -8.11 -7.03
CA LEU A 79 -4.24 -8.78 -6.40
C LEU A 79 -4.22 -8.45 -4.89
N GLY A 80 -5.24 -7.78 -4.39
CA GLY A 80 -5.27 -7.17 -3.06
C GLY A 80 -5.98 -8.00 -2.01
N TRP A 81 -7.25 -7.67 -1.71
CA TRP A 81 -7.97 -8.23 -0.56
C TRP A 81 -8.81 -9.44 -0.92
N PRO A 82 -8.68 -10.60 -0.25
CA PRO A 82 -9.59 -11.71 -0.46
C PRO A 82 -11.00 -11.31 -0.01
N VAL A 83 -12.01 -11.66 -0.79
CA VAL A 83 -13.42 -11.37 -0.52
C VAL A 83 -14.34 -12.55 -0.87
N THR A 84 -15.45 -12.62 -0.16
CA THR A 84 -16.61 -13.43 -0.53
C THR A 84 -17.80 -12.54 -0.85
N SER A 85 -18.55 -12.85 -1.90
CA SER A 85 -19.87 -12.25 -2.13
C SER A 85 -20.92 -12.88 -1.23
N SER A 86 -22.04 -12.19 -1.03
CA SER A 86 -23.22 -12.75 -0.36
C SER A 86 -23.85 -13.96 -1.07
N THR A 87 -23.54 -14.15 -2.36
CA THR A 87 -23.93 -15.34 -3.14
C THR A 87 -22.93 -16.50 -3.01
N GLY A 88 -21.83 -16.33 -2.29
CA GLY A 88 -20.82 -17.36 -2.02
C GLY A 88 -19.67 -17.42 -3.03
N SER A 89 -19.58 -16.50 -3.98
CA SER A 89 -18.43 -16.41 -4.89
C SER A 89 -17.19 -15.94 -4.11
N SER A 90 -16.06 -16.62 -4.32
CA SER A 90 -14.77 -16.23 -3.75
C SER A 90 -13.94 -15.47 -4.79
N GLY A 91 -13.19 -14.47 -4.34
CA GLY A 91 -12.43 -13.58 -5.20
C GLY A 91 -11.45 -12.75 -4.41
N ASP A 92 -10.84 -11.81 -5.09
CA ASP A 92 -9.97 -10.81 -4.49
C ASP A 92 -10.26 -9.44 -5.09
N LEU A 93 -10.09 -8.39 -4.30
CA LEU A 93 -10.18 -7.00 -4.74
C LEU A 93 -8.85 -6.53 -5.32
N THR A 94 -8.91 -5.66 -6.31
CA THR A 94 -7.80 -4.84 -6.79
C THR A 94 -8.30 -3.40 -6.97
N ALA A 95 -7.49 -2.51 -7.56
CA ALA A 95 -7.92 -1.15 -7.87
C ALA A 95 -8.81 -1.12 -9.12
N GLY A 96 -9.80 -0.23 -9.13
CA GLY A 96 -10.73 -0.06 -10.23
C GLY A 96 -10.08 0.53 -11.47
N HIS A 97 -9.16 1.48 -11.30
CA HIS A 97 -8.42 2.09 -12.42
C HIS A 97 -7.54 1.08 -13.19
N CYS A 98 -7.30 -0.11 -12.62
CA CYS A 98 -6.62 -1.20 -13.29
C CYS A 98 -7.50 -1.89 -14.36
N VAL A 99 -8.82 -1.70 -14.31
CA VAL A 99 -9.76 -2.35 -15.22
C VAL A 99 -9.92 -1.49 -16.48
N SER A 100 -9.38 -1.96 -17.60
CA SER A 100 -9.49 -1.26 -18.88
C SER A 100 -10.85 -1.47 -19.56
N GLY A 101 -11.67 -2.38 -19.05
CA GLY A 101 -13.02 -2.68 -19.54
C GLY A 101 -13.61 -3.93 -18.91
N LEU A 102 -14.95 -3.99 -18.83
CA LEU A 102 -15.65 -5.18 -18.33
C LEU A 102 -15.62 -6.32 -19.36
N GLY A 103 -15.63 -7.56 -18.88
CA GLY A 103 -15.63 -8.76 -19.73
C GLY A 103 -14.28 -9.07 -20.39
N HIS A 104 -13.25 -8.27 -20.13
CA HIS A 104 -11.88 -8.52 -20.59
C HIS A 104 -11.27 -9.77 -19.91
N PRO A 105 -10.40 -10.51 -20.60
CA PRO A 105 -9.66 -11.61 -19.97
C PRO A 105 -8.77 -11.10 -18.84
N THR A 106 -8.89 -11.74 -17.68
CA THR A 106 -8.11 -11.44 -16.48
C THR A 106 -7.34 -12.69 -16.03
N TRP A 107 -6.08 -12.55 -15.66
CA TRP A 107 -5.27 -13.68 -15.18
C TRP A 107 -4.13 -13.26 -14.26
N LEU A 108 -3.51 -14.25 -13.62
CA LEU A 108 -2.27 -14.14 -12.87
C LEU A 108 -1.13 -14.83 -13.64
N TYR A 109 0.09 -14.31 -13.58
CA TYR A 109 1.26 -15.04 -14.08
C TYR A 109 1.63 -16.18 -13.14
N THR A 110 1.95 -17.36 -13.67
CA THR A 110 2.39 -18.52 -12.86
C THR A 110 3.88 -18.80 -12.97
N ASP A 111 4.59 -18.07 -13.82
CA ASP A 111 6.03 -18.18 -14.01
C ASP A 111 6.65 -16.82 -14.34
N SER A 112 7.98 -16.74 -14.25
CA SER A 112 8.75 -15.52 -14.54
C SER A 112 8.93 -15.27 -16.04
N SER A 113 8.49 -16.18 -16.92
CA SER A 113 8.56 -16.04 -18.38
C SER A 113 7.27 -15.46 -18.98
N GLU A 114 6.27 -15.13 -18.16
CA GLU A 114 4.97 -14.59 -18.57
C GLU A 114 4.15 -15.53 -19.49
N THR A 115 4.54 -16.81 -19.55
CA THR A 115 3.89 -17.80 -20.42
C THR A 115 2.75 -18.51 -19.73
N GLY A 116 2.97 -18.90 -18.47
CA GLY A 116 2.00 -19.59 -17.64
C GLY A 116 0.99 -18.59 -17.07
N ARG A 117 -0.29 -18.96 -17.17
CA ARG A 117 -1.41 -18.12 -16.78
C ARG A 117 -2.38 -18.91 -15.92
N LEU A 118 -2.79 -18.33 -14.81
CA LEU A 118 -3.89 -18.81 -13.99
C LEU A 118 -5.08 -17.87 -14.22
N PRO A 119 -6.16 -18.33 -14.90
CA PRO A 119 -7.27 -17.46 -15.25
C PRO A 119 -8.10 -17.06 -14.02
N LEU A 120 -8.65 -15.85 -14.09
CA LEU A 120 -9.71 -15.35 -13.24
C LEU A 120 -11.01 -15.23 -14.05
N SER A 121 -12.15 -15.14 -13.37
CA SER A 121 -13.37 -14.69 -14.03
C SER A 121 -13.18 -13.24 -14.49
N PRO A 122 -13.69 -12.85 -15.69
CA PRO A 122 -13.66 -11.46 -16.12
C PRO A 122 -14.28 -10.53 -15.08
N TYR A 123 -13.79 -9.29 -15.02
CA TYR A 123 -14.38 -8.29 -14.14
C TYR A 123 -15.85 -8.03 -14.48
N GLU A 124 -16.68 -8.09 -13.44
CA GLU A 124 -18.09 -7.68 -13.48
C GLU A 124 -18.32 -6.42 -12.62
N LEU A 125 -17.41 -6.15 -11.67
CA LEU A 125 -17.50 -5.06 -10.71
C LEU A 125 -16.19 -4.25 -10.75
N HIS A 126 -16.28 -2.96 -11.08
CA HIS A 126 -15.20 -1.99 -10.89
C HIS A 126 -15.77 -0.58 -10.69
N GLU A 127 -15.04 0.25 -9.97
CA GLU A 127 -15.31 1.67 -9.77
C GLU A 127 -13.96 2.38 -9.64
N ASP A 128 -13.81 3.50 -10.34
CA ASP A 128 -12.68 4.43 -10.25
C ASP A 128 -13.26 5.85 -10.26
N ASP A 129 -13.96 6.20 -9.18
CA ASP A 129 -14.67 7.47 -9.08
C ASP A 129 -14.79 7.93 -7.62
N THR A 130 -15.25 9.16 -7.44
CA THR A 130 -15.58 9.73 -6.14
C THR A 130 -17.07 9.60 -5.89
N MET A 131 -17.44 8.98 -4.76
CA MET A 131 -18.82 8.88 -4.30
C MET A 131 -19.41 10.27 -3.99
N ALA A 132 -20.74 10.36 -3.93
CA ALA A 132 -21.46 11.62 -3.73
C ALA A 132 -21.07 12.41 -2.45
N ASP A 133 -20.56 11.72 -1.42
CA ASP A 133 -20.10 12.32 -0.16
C ASP A 133 -18.62 12.76 -0.18
N GLY A 134 -17.95 12.57 -1.32
CA GLY A 134 -16.54 12.86 -1.54
C GLY A 134 -15.61 11.69 -1.19
N THR A 135 -16.13 10.51 -0.84
CA THR A 135 -15.32 9.32 -0.58
C THR A 135 -14.73 8.79 -1.88
N MET A 136 -13.42 8.56 -1.90
CA MET A 136 -12.77 7.94 -3.06
C MET A 136 -13.09 6.45 -3.09
N LEU A 137 -13.58 5.96 -4.23
CA LEU A 137 -13.83 4.56 -4.48
C LEU A 137 -13.06 4.12 -5.71
N ASP A 138 -11.96 3.42 -5.46
CA ASP A 138 -11.11 2.84 -6.50
C ASP A 138 -10.92 1.35 -6.19
N ALA A 139 -11.81 0.53 -6.73
CA ALA A 139 -11.84 -0.90 -6.47
C ALA A 139 -12.35 -1.68 -7.69
N ALA A 140 -11.95 -2.94 -7.80
CA ALA A 140 -12.54 -3.93 -8.69
C ALA A 140 -12.52 -5.31 -8.04
N ALA A 141 -13.48 -6.17 -8.35
CA ALA A 141 -13.54 -7.54 -7.83
C ALA A 141 -13.16 -8.55 -8.93
N ALA A 142 -12.07 -9.26 -8.73
CA ALA A 142 -11.64 -10.38 -9.55
C ALA A 142 -12.08 -11.69 -8.90
N PHE A 143 -13.20 -12.26 -9.36
CA PHE A 143 -13.69 -13.53 -8.83
C PHE A 143 -12.92 -14.73 -9.41
N LEU A 144 -12.78 -15.78 -8.60
CA LEU A 144 -12.21 -17.04 -9.04
C LEU A 144 -13.09 -17.68 -10.13
N PRO A 145 -12.50 -18.40 -11.09
CA PRO A 145 -13.28 -19.15 -12.08
C PRO A 145 -13.99 -20.34 -11.41
N PRO A 146 -15.09 -20.85 -11.99
CA PRO A 146 -15.82 -22.01 -11.44
C PRO A 146 -14.96 -23.30 -11.32
N THR A 147 -13.84 -23.36 -12.01
CA THR A 147 -12.89 -24.47 -11.97
C THR A 147 -11.88 -24.37 -10.82
N ALA A 148 -11.80 -23.24 -10.13
CA ALA A 148 -10.90 -23.07 -8.99
C ALA A 148 -11.40 -23.85 -7.78
N THR A 149 -10.46 -24.39 -7.00
CA THR A 149 -10.77 -25.09 -5.76
C THR A 149 -10.54 -24.17 -4.56
N ALA A 150 -11.24 -24.44 -3.45
CA ALA A 150 -11.07 -23.67 -2.21
C ALA A 150 -9.61 -23.69 -1.69
N ALA A 151 -8.88 -24.78 -1.94
CA ALA A 151 -7.47 -24.90 -1.54
C ALA A 151 -6.52 -23.97 -2.33
N GLN A 152 -6.95 -23.48 -3.50
CA GLN A 152 -6.18 -22.53 -4.29
C GLN A 152 -6.41 -21.09 -3.86
N TRP A 153 -7.39 -20.80 -3.01
CA TRP A 153 -7.70 -19.45 -2.57
C TRP A 153 -7.04 -19.15 -1.22
N VAL A 154 -6.15 -18.18 -1.20
CA VAL A 154 -5.38 -17.80 0.00
C VAL A 154 -6.02 -16.59 0.64
N THR A 155 -6.45 -16.74 1.90
CA THR A 155 -7.20 -15.74 2.67
C THR A 155 -6.38 -15.09 3.78
N THR A 156 -5.06 -15.03 3.56
CA THR A 156 -4.08 -14.37 4.44
C THR A 156 -3.29 -13.34 3.65
N ILE A 157 -2.82 -12.28 4.32
CA ILE A 157 -1.95 -11.28 3.69
C ILE A 157 -0.51 -11.59 4.07
N ASP A 158 0.30 -12.03 3.09
CA ASP A 158 1.70 -12.43 3.32
C ASP A 158 1.86 -13.44 4.49
N GLY A 159 0.93 -14.39 4.59
CA GLY A 159 0.89 -15.39 5.66
C GLY A 159 0.27 -14.91 6.98
N HIS A 160 -0.09 -13.63 7.09
CA HIS A 160 -0.74 -13.07 8.27
C HIS A 160 -2.27 -13.24 8.23
N PRO A 161 -2.89 -13.69 9.34
CA PRO A 161 -4.34 -13.86 9.40
C PRO A 161 -5.06 -12.51 9.49
N ILE A 162 -6.24 -12.42 8.88
CA ILE A 162 -7.07 -11.21 8.85
C ILE A 162 -7.97 -11.18 10.09
N ALA A 163 -7.90 -10.09 10.85
CA ALA A 163 -8.69 -9.87 12.06
C ALA A 163 -10.00 -9.12 11.81
N GLY A 164 -10.09 -8.36 10.72
CA GLY A 164 -11.26 -7.55 10.38
C GLY A 164 -10.91 -6.34 9.52
N VAL A 165 -11.80 -5.35 9.54
CA VAL A 165 -11.71 -4.12 8.73
C VAL A 165 -11.70 -2.92 9.68
N VAL A 166 -10.79 -1.97 9.45
CA VAL A 166 -10.81 -0.63 10.06
C VAL A 166 -11.71 0.24 9.19
N THR A 167 -12.77 0.79 9.77
CA THR A 167 -13.67 1.71 9.07
C THR A 167 -12.97 3.05 8.77
N PRO A 168 -13.39 3.82 7.75
CA PRO A 168 -12.86 5.16 7.49
C PRO A 168 -12.96 6.09 8.70
N ARG A 169 -13.98 5.90 9.55
CA ARG A 169 -14.15 6.66 10.79
C ARG A 169 -13.08 6.33 11.81
N GLU A 170 -12.77 5.05 12.00
CA GLU A 170 -11.72 4.60 12.92
C GLU A 170 -10.34 5.01 12.40
N ALA A 171 -10.09 4.82 11.10
CA ALA A 171 -8.85 5.22 10.45
C ALA A 171 -8.55 6.72 10.63
N ALA A 172 -9.58 7.57 10.50
CA ALA A 172 -9.46 9.02 10.73
C ALA A 172 -9.06 9.41 12.17
N THR A 173 -9.19 8.50 13.14
CA THR A 173 -8.77 8.72 14.53
C THR A 173 -7.37 8.17 14.83
N LEU A 174 -6.74 7.46 13.88
CA LEU A 174 -5.41 6.92 14.07
C LEU A 174 -4.38 8.05 14.21
N PRO A 175 -3.50 7.98 15.21
CA PRO A 175 -2.41 8.94 15.34
C PRO A 175 -1.49 8.93 14.12
N ARG A 176 -1.09 10.12 13.63
CA ARG A 176 0.02 10.25 12.66
C ARG A 176 1.25 9.47 13.17
N GLY A 177 1.94 8.80 12.26
CA GLY A 177 3.06 7.92 12.59
C GLY A 177 2.65 6.48 12.95
N THR A 178 1.36 6.15 13.00
CA THR A 178 0.90 4.75 13.12
C THR A 178 1.50 3.90 11.99
N PRO A 179 2.13 2.75 12.28
CA PRO A 179 2.59 1.85 11.23
C PRO A 179 1.42 1.34 10.38
N VAL A 180 1.54 1.56 9.09
CA VAL A 180 0.66 1.02 8.05
C VAL A 180 1.56 0.24 7.09
N CYS A 181 1.04 -0.86 6.56
CA CYS A 181 1.76 -1.78 5.70
C CYS A 181 0.97 -2.06 4.43
N MET A 182 1.66 -2.50 3.38
CA MET A 182 1.10 -2.83 2.08
C MET A 182 1.77 -4.10 1.56
N ALA A 183 0.99 -4.98 0.92
CA ALA A 183 1.49 -6.17 0.24
C ALA A 183 1.34 -6.02 -1.28
N GLY A 184 2.44 -5.65 -1.94
CA GLY A 184 2.47 -5.25 -3.35
C GLY A 184 3.17 -6.23 -4.27
N ALA A 185 2.67 -6.36 -5.51
CA ALA A 185 3.24 -7.26 -6.50
C ALA A 185 4.58 -6.79 -7.07
N ARG A 186 4.96 -5.53 -6.86
CA ARG A 186 6.22 -4.95 -7.31
C ARG A 186 7.13 -4.67 -6.14
N ALA A 187 6.68 -3.89 -5.16
CA ALA A 187 7.50 -3.53 -4.01
C ALA A 187 7.66 -4.65 -2.97
N GLY A 188 6.76 -5.65 -2.97
CA GLY A 188 6.66 -6.65 -1.93
C GLY A 188 5.93 -6.12 -0.70
N LEU A 189 6.20 -6.72 0.46
CA LEU A 189 5.71 -6.22 1.74
C LEU A 189 6.50 -4.97 2.14
N THR A 190 5.80 -3.86 2.34
CA THR A 190 6.41 -2.61 2.78
C THR A 190 5.59 -1.96 3.88
N CYS A 191 6.26 -1.32 4.84
CA CYS A 191 5.60 -0.58 5.92
C CYS A 191 6.15 0.84 6.00
N GLY A 192 5.37 1.72 6.63
CA GLY A 192 5.72 3.12 6.79
C GLY A 192 4.72 3.85 7.69
N PRO A 193 5.00 5.12 8.02
CA PRO A 193 4.15 5.89 8.90
C PRO A 193 2.87 6.34 8.20
N LEU A 194 1.75 6.31 8.92
CA LEU A 194 0.56 7.09 8.58
C LEU A 194 0.92 8.57 8.52
N LEU A 195 0.72 9.21 7.36
CA LEU A 195 0.99 10.63 7.17
C LEU A 195 -0.22 11.47 7.58
N ASP A 196 -1.40 11.09 7.08
CA ASP A 196 -2.69 11.57 7.55
C ASP A 196 -3.83 10.63 7.14
N ALA A 197 -4.98 10.81 7.78
CA ALA A 197 -6.21 10.11 7.43
C ALA A 197 -7.40 11.02 7.69
N ASN A 198 -8.42 10.90 6.85
CA ASN A 198 -9.74 11.44 7.08
C ASN A 198 -10.78 10.38 6.67
N THR A 199 -12.07 10.68 6.66
CA THR A 199 -13.10 9.67 6.34
C THR A 199 -13.24 9.34 4.85
N ARG A 200 -12.46 9.98 3.97
CA ARG A 200 -12.53 9.86 2.51
C ARG A 200 -11.30 9.21 1.89
N SER A 201 -10.13 9.45 2.47
CA SER A 201 -8.85 8.88 2.05
C SER A 201 -7.86 8.79 3.22
N LEU A 202 -6.79 8.02 3.00
CA LEU A 202 -5.65 7.90 3.90
C LEU A 202 -4.34 8.02 3.11
N HIS A 203 -3.38 8.74 3.67
CA HIS A 203 -2.06 8.96 3.11
C HIS A 203 -1.00 8.25 3.95
N TRP A 204 -0.09 7.53 3.30
CA TRP A 204 0.84 6.62 3.96
C TRP A 204 2.25 6.67 3.33
N GLY A 205 3.27 6.66 4.20
CA GLY A 205 4.66 6.88 3.82
C GLY A 205 5.56 5.66 3.69
N GLY A 206 5.01 4.48 3.40
CA GLY A 206 5.82 3.31 3.02
C GLY A 206 6.17 3.33 1.53
N TYR A 207 7.03 2.42 1.10
CA TYR A 207 7.53 2.40 -0.28
C TYR A 207 6.54 1.74 -1.24
N ALA A 208 6.17 2.41 -2.33
CA ALA A 208 5.39 1.80 -3.41
C ALA A 208 5.90 2.25 -4.79
N VAL A 209 5.62 1.44 -5.82
CA VAL A 209 5.96 1.77 -7.21
C VAL A 209 4.80 1.46 -8.16
N VAL A 210 4.89 1.97 -9.38
CA VAL A 210 3.92 1.66 -10.45
C VAL A 210 3.77 0.15 -10.62
N GLY A 211 2.51 -0.31 -10.54
CA GLY A 211 2.12 -1.72 -10.55
C GLY A 211 1.73 -2.28 -9.18
N ASP A 212 2.02 -1.56 -8.09
CA ASP A 212 1.47 -1.88 -6.77
C ASP A 212 0.01 -1.41 -6.61
N SER A 213 -0.56 -0.68 -7.59
CA SER A 213 -1.99 -0.36 -7.60
C SER A 213 -2.84 -1.59 -7.30
N GLY A 214 -3.84 -1.44 -6.44
CA GLY A 214 -4.69 -2.55 -5.99
C GLY A 214 -4.18 -3.34 -4.79
N SER A 215 -2.97 -3.06 -4.31
CA SER A 215 -2.39 -3.76 -3.14
C SER A 215 -3.24 -3.62 -1.89
N ALA A 216 -3.26 -4.68 -1.08
CA ALA A 216 -3.86 -4.66 0.24
C ALA A 216 -3.05 -3.75 1.17
N VAL A 217 -3.68 -2.71 1.72
CA VAL A 217 -3.10 -1.80 2.72
C VAL A 217 -3.78 -2.00 4.08
N PHE A 218 -2.97 -2.21 5.12
CA PHE A 218 -3.42 -2.70 6.42
C PHE A 218 -2.60 -2.15 7.59
N VAL A 219 -3.15 -2.31 8.79
CA VAL A 219 -2.41 -2.15 10.05
C VAL A 219 -2.24 -3.51 10.72
N VAL A 220 -1.22 -3.65 11.57
CA VAL A 220 -0.82 -4.96 12.12
C VAL A 220 -0.95 -4.94 13.64
N ASN A 221 -1.72 -5.87 14.19
CA ASN A 221 -1.84 -6.06 15.63
C ASN A 221 -0.55 -6.66 16.22
N PRO A 222 -0.33 -6.53 17.54
CA PRO A 222 0.83 -7.14 18.20
C PRO A 222 0.92 -8.68 18.06
N ASP A 223 -0.20 -9.37 17.83
CA ASP A 223 -0.25 -10.81 17.55
C ASP A 223 0.00 -11.15 16.07
N GLN A 224 0.40 -10.16 15.27
CA GLN A 224 0.65 -10.25 13.83
C GLN A 224 -0.60 -10.53 12.96
N SER A 225 -1.80 -10.42 13.51
CA SER A 225 -3.01 -10.35 12.68
C SER A 225 -3.14 -8.99 12.00
N VAL A 226 -3.69 -8.96 10.80
CA VAL A 226 -3.85 -7.73 10.01
C VAL A 226 -5.29 -7.23 10.04
N CYS A 227 -5.44 -5.91 10.09
CA CYS A 227 -6.72 -5.24 9.91
C CYS A 227 -6.73 -4.51 8.58
N ALA A 228 -7.70 -4.85 7.73
CA ALA A 228 -7.83 -4.25 6.42
C ALA A 228 -8.18 -2.76 6.54
N VAL A 229 -7.47 -1.91 5.81
CA VAL A 229 -7.72 -0.46 5.80
C VAL A 229 -8.16 -0.03 4.41
N GLY A 230 -7.38 -0.37 3.39
CA GLY A 230 -7.69 0.07 2.04
C GLY A 230 -6.96 -0.65 0.93
N ILE A 231 -7.13 -0.08 -0.26
CA ILE A 231 -6.59 -0.52 -1.53
C ILE A 231 -5.66 0.60 -2.01
N LEU A 232 -4.43 0.27 -2.38
CA LEU A 232 -3.50 1.27 -2.91
C LEU A 232 -4.06 1.84 -4.22
N HIS A 233 -4.32 3.15 -4.23
CA HIS A 233 -4.88 3.88 -5.37
C HIS A 233 -3.77 4.54 -6.18
N ASP A 234 -3.04 5.46 -5.55
CA ASP A 234 -2.06 6.32 -6.23
C ASP A 234 -0.94 6.73 -5.26
N GLY A 235 0.11 7.32 -5.79
CA GLY A 235 1.20 7.93 -5.04
C GLY A 235 2.35 8.29 -5.98
N PRO A 236 3.13 9.36 -5.71
CA PRO A 236 4.47 9.43 -6.25
C PRO A 236 5.16 8.10 -5.92
N ALA A 237 5.93 7.56 -6.86
CA ALA A 237 6.65 6.30 -6.69
C ALA A 237 7.75 6.42 -5.60
N ASP A 238 7.32 6.56 -4.35
CA ASP A 238 8.13 6.62 -3.14
C ASP A 238 7.27 6.43 -1.88
N ARG A 239 6.96 7.49 -1.12
CA ARG A 239 6.56 7.48 0.30
C ARG A 239 5.49 8.54 0.61
N ASP A 240 4.61 8.88 -0.33
CA ASP A 240 3.41 9.71 -0.08
C ASP A 240 2.20 9.12 -0.81
N ASN A 241 1.86 7.89 -0.44
CA ASN A 241 0.86 7.10 -1.15
C ASN A 241 -0.54 7.39 -0.64
N THR A 242 -1.50 7.45 -1.54
CA THR A 242 -2.92 7.60 -1.26
C THR A 242 -3.63 6.25 -1.44
N ILE A 243 -4.52 5.91 -0.50
CA ILE A 243 -5.34 4.71 -0.58
C ILE A 243 -6.83 5.06 -0.66
N ALA A 244 -7.59 4.23 -1.37
CA ALA A 244 -9.04 4.15 -1.22
C ALA A 244 -9.36 3.23 -0.05
N TYR A 245 -10.32 3.61 0.81
CA TYR A 245 -10.76 2.70 1.86
C TYR A 245 -11.42 1.46 1.26
N VAL A 246 -11.20 0.30 1.88
CA VAL A 246 -11.75 -0.97 1.36
C VAL A 246 -13.24 -1.11 1.71
N GLU A 247 -13.65 -0.59 2.87
CA GLU A 247 -15.02 -0.73 3.37
C GLU A 247 -16.10 -0.21 2.40
N PRO A 248 -15.98 0.98 1.77
CA PRO A 248 -16.96 1.43 0.79
C PRO A 248 -17.23 0.45 -0.36
N ALA A 249 -16.19 -0.22 -0.87
CA ALA A 249 -16.35 -1.25 -1.91
C ALA A 249 -17.09 -2.48 -1.36
N LEU A 250 -16.74 -2.92 -0.14
CA LEU A 250 -17.40 -4.03 0.53
C LEU A 250 -18.90 -3.76 0.72
N GLN A 251 -19.25 -2.56 1.17
CA GLN A 251 -20.65 -2.16 1.38
C GLN A 251 -21.42 -2.02 0.06
N LYS A 252 -20.80 -1.39 -0.96
CA LYS A 252 -21.46 -1.16 -2.26
C LYS A 252 -21.82 -2.46 -2.97
N TRP A 253 -20.98 -3.48 -2.84
CA TRP A 253 -21.11 -4.74 -3.56
C TRP A 253 -21.50 -5.94 -2.70
N ASP A 254 -21.84 -5.71 -1.43
CA ASP A 254 -22.21 -6.76 -0.48
C ASP A 254 -21.16 -7.88 -0.40
N LEU A 255 -19.89 -7.45 -0.28
CA LEU A 255 -18.72 -8.31 -0.14
C LEU A 255 -18.24 -8.32 1.31
N THR A 256 -17.58 -9.40 1.69
CA THR A 256 -16.98 -9.56 3.02
C THR A 256 -15.55 -10.04 2.90
N ILE A 257 -14.64 -9.43 3.65
CA ILE A 257 -13.28 -9.98 3.83
C ILE A 257 -13.36 -11.12 4.86
N PRO A 258 -12.87 -12.33 4.56
CA PRO A 258 -12.91 -13.44 5.50
C PRO A 258 -12.01 -13.17 6.71
N VAL A 259 -12.57 -13.25 7.91
CA VAL A 259 -11.79 -13.19 9.15
C VAL A 259 -11.15 -14.56 9.39
N THR A 260 -9.83 -14.61 9.29
CA THR A 260 -9.03 -15.84 9.46
C THR A 260 -8.25 -15.87 10.77
N ALA A 261 -8.21 -14.76 11.51
CA ALA A 261 -7.64 -14.73 12.85
C ALA A 261 -8.53 -15.50 13.84
N PRO A 262 -7.94 -16.28 14.77
CA PRO A 262 -8.72 -16.94 15.81
C PRO A 262 -9.45 -15.90 16.67
N HIS A 263 -10.78 -16.07 16.80
CA HIS A 263 -11.65 -15.11 17.47
C HIS A 263 -11.17 -14.74 18.90
N ARG A 264 -11.13 -13.41 19.16
CA ARG A 264 -11.18 -12.68 20.47
C ARG A 264 -9.91 -12.08 21.07
N SER A 265 -8.72 -12.18 20.47
CA SER A 265 -7.53 -11.53 21.08
C SER A 265 -7.23 -10.11 20.58
N SER A 266 -7.58 -9.77 19.35
CA SER A 266 -7.18 -8.49 18.75
C SER A 266 -8.25 -7.95 17.78
N PRO A 267 -9.24 -7.17 18.26
CA PRO A 267 -10.17 -6.51 17.36
C PRO A 267 -9.43 -5.50 16.49
N CYS A 268 -9.91 -5.29 15.27
CA CYS A 268 -9.77 -4.00 14.60
C CYS A 268 -10.69 -3.02 15.35
#